data_AF-A0A353NMD1-F1
#
_entry.id   AF-A0A353NMD1-F1
#
_cell.length_a   1.000
_cell.length_b   1.000
_cell.length_c   1.000
_cell.angle_alpha   90.00
_cell.angle_beta   90.00
_cell.angle_gamma   90.00
#
_symmetry.space_group_name_H-M   'P 1'
#
loop_
_entity.id
_entity.type
_entity.pdbx_description
1 polymer ?
#
loop_
_entity_poly.entity_id
_entity_poly.type
_entity_poly.pdbx_seq_one_letter_code
_entity_poly.pdbx_strand_id
1 'polypeptide(L)'
;APERMDALRRVCHLSRELGCAALLIAGDLFDTPQAAVALRAEVRELFDSIGQEVYLIPGNHDAAAFKSGEYYGRNVHICSDMPVMWEVEGVPLLGIPYLPGRQGVELLRSHVQGEGAPCIVIMHTNFYNSSLSALYFSEDDDDSASACLWEGDLADLPQTYIALGHWHNPTLPPIKVNNVRVAYSGTPYPTSKGENGARHAFLIDVSSEGFDVQGIKIPGVPRRETASFFFVPGEEDKIMEEIESFLEQSADDEVILDLEVAGWVGSISEGACAA
;
A
#
# COMPACT_ATOMS: atom_id res chain seq x y z
N ALA A 1 8.08 -6.24 -13.28
CA ALA A 1 9.27 -5.43 -13.63
C ALA A 1 10.29 -5.59 -12.50
N PRO A 2 11.61 -5.68 -12.79
CA PRO A 2 12.65 -5.93 -11.78
C PRO A 2 12.61 -4.98 -10.58
N GLU A 3 12.23 -3.72 -10.82
CA GLU A 3 12.19 -2.64 -9.83
C GLU A 3 11.18 -2.92 -8.69
N ARG A 4 10.07 -3.62 -8.99
CA ARG A 4 9.08 -4.01 -7.98
C ARG A 4 9.63 -5.09 -7.04
N MET A 5 10.38 -6.05 -7.60
CA MET A 5 11.06 -7.07 -6.81
C MET A 5 12.18 -6.45 -5.96
N ASP A 6 12.93 -5.49 -6.51
CA ASP A 6 13.95 -4.76 -5.75
C ASP A 6 13.35 -3.92 -4.62
N ALA A 7 12.18 -3.31 -4.85
CA ALA A 7 11.44 -2.63 -3.78
C ALA A 7 11.01 -3.60 -2.66
N LEU A 8 10.52 -4.80 -3.00
CA LEU A 8 10.21 -5.83 -2.00
C LEU A 8 11.46 -6.27 -1.22
N ARG A 9 12.61 -6.45 -1.90
CA ARG A 9 13.89 -6.71 -1.25
C ARG A 9 14.27 -5.62 -0.26
N ARG A 10 14.07 -4.35 -0.63
CA ARG A 10 14.35 -3.20 0.24
C ARG A 10 13.46 -3.18 1.47
N VAL A 11 12.17 -3.51 1.34
CA VAL A 11 11.26 -3.67 2.49
C VAL A 11 11.76 -4.78 3.42
N CYS A 12 12.13 -5.93 2.86
CA CYS A 12 12.68 -7.08 3.59
C CYS A 12 14.02 -6.75 4.30
N HIS A 13 14.88 -5.95 3.67
CA HIS A 13 16.10 -5.48 4.31
C HIS A 13 15.82 -4.45 5.41
N LEU A 14 14.91 -3.52 5.15
CA LEU A 14 14.50 -2.51 6.12
C LEU A 14 13.92 -3.14 7.38
N SER A 15 13.05 -4.15 7.26
CA SER A 15 12.51 -4.86 8.43
C SER A 15 13.61 -5.49 9.27
N ARG A 16 14.61 -6.09 8.62
CA ARG A 16 15.76 -6.71 9.30
C ARG A 16 16.66 -5.67 9.97
N GLU A 17 16.96 -4.57 9.28
CA GLU A 17 17.80 -3.47 9.80
C GLU A 17 17.17 -2.79 11.00
N LEU A 18 15.84 -2.64 11.00
CA LEU A 18 15.07 -2.10 12.13
C LEU A 18 14.86 -3.12 13.25
N GLY A 19 15.25 -4.39 13.07
CA GLY A 19 15.15 -5.42 14.11
C GLY A 19 13.71 -5.83 14.43
N CYS A 20 12.79 -5.74 13.46
CA CYS A 20 11.39 -6.12 13.66
C CYS A 20 11.25 -7.59 14.08
N ALA A 21 10.23 -7.92 14.88
CA ALA A 21 9.92 -9.32 15.19
C ALA A 21 9.31 -10.06 13.99
N ALA A 22 8.52 -9.35 13.19
CA ALA A 22 7.82 -9.92 12.04
C ALA A 22 7.62 -8.88 10.91
N LEU A 23 7.38 -9.38 9.70
CA LEU A 23 6.93 -8.61 8.54
C LEU A 23 5.47 -8.95 8.25
N LEU A 24 4.62 -7.93 8.09
CA LEU A 24 3.21 -8.10 7.75
C LEU A 24 2.98 -7.69 6.29
N ILE A 25 2.30 -8.53 5.52
CA ILE A 25 1.96 -8.27 4.11
C ILE A 25 0.45 -8.36 3.95
N ALA A 26 -0.17 -7.21 3.68
CA ALA A 26 -1.63 -7.06 3.64
C ALA A 26 -2.24 -7.34 2.26
N GLY A 27 -1.77 -8.37 1.54
CA GLY A 27 -2.30 -8.79 0.24
C GLY A 27 -1.68 -8.11 -0.98
N ASP A 28 -2.09 -8.57 -2.16
CA ASP A 28 -1.61 -8.17 -3.49
C ASP A 28 -0.08 -8.14 -3.61
N LEU A 29 0.57 -9.18 -3.08
CA LEU A 29 1.98 -9.48 -3.33
C LEU A 29 2.24 -9.78 -4.81
N PHE A 30 1.25 -10.36 -5.50
CA PHE A 30 1.33 -10.64 -6.94
C PHE A 30 0.21 -9.95 -7.71
N ASP A 31 0.56 -9.38 -8.86
CA ASP A 31 -0.39 -8.72 -9.76
C ASP A 31 -1.32 -9.71 -10.47
N THR A 32 -0.82 -10.93 -10.74
CA THR A 32 -1.56 -12.00 -11.43
C THR A 32 -1.16 -13.39 -10.93
N PRO A 33 -2.02 -14.42 -11.09
CA PRO A 33 -1.67 -15.80 -10.77
C PRO A 33 -0.45 -16.33 -11.55
N GLN A 34 -0.26 -15.88 -12.80
CA GLN A 34 0.88 -16.28 -13.63
C GLN A 34 2.18 -15.69 -13.09
N ALA A 35 2.16 -14.43 -12.67
CA ALA A 35 3.30 -13.80 -12.02
C ALA A 35 3.65 -14.51 -10.70
N ALA A 36 2.66 -14.93 -9.92
CA ALA A 36 2.88 -15.70 -8.70
C ALA A 36 3.63 -17.00 -8.97
N VAL A 37 3.23 -17.78 -9.99
CA VAL A 37 3.95 -19.00 -10.37
C VAL A 37 5.40 -18.71 -10.78
N ALA A 38 5.62 -17.65 -11.59
CA ALA A 38 6.94 -17.31 -12.09
C ALA A 38 7.90 -16.82 -10.99
N LEU A 39 7.40 -16.07 -10.01
CA LEU A 39 8.21 -15.38 -9.00
C LEU A 39 8.27 -16.12 -7.65
N ARG A 40 7.48 -17.18 -7.46
CA ARG A 40 7.38 -17.91 -6.17
C ARG A 40 8.73 -18.32 -5.59
N ALA A 41 9.61 -18.87 -6.43
CA ALA A 41 10.90 -19.36 -5.96
C ALA A 41 11.78 -18.21 -5.43
N GLU A 42 11.81 -17.08 -6.15
CA GLU A 42 12.57 -15.90 -5.78
C GLU A 42 12.00 -15.22 -4.53
N VAL A 43 10.67 -15.10 -4.42
CA VAL A 43 9.98 -14.58 -3.23
C VAL A 43 10.27 -15.46 -2.02
N ARG A 44 10.20 -16.79 -2.19
CA ARG A 44 10.53 -17.73 -1.11
C ARG A 44 11.97 -17.57 -0.62
N GLU A 45 12.93 -17.52 -1.54
CA GLU A 45 14.34 -17.33 -1.18
C GLU A 45 14.56 -16.01 -0.45
N LEU A 46 13.87 -14.94 -0.87
CA LEU A 46 13.90 -13.65 -0.19
C LEU A 46 13.35 -13.75 1.24
N PHE A 47 12.17 -14.33 1.43
CA PHE A 47 11.56 -14.47 2.76
C PHE A 47 12.38 -15.39 3.68
N ASP A 48 12.93 -16.50 3.18
CA ASP A 48 13.82 -17.35 3.98
C ASP A 48 15.11 -16.60 4.40
N SER A 49 15.54 -15.59 3.64
CA SER A 49 16.78 -14.84 3.90
C SER A 49 16.72 -13.79 5.00
N ILE A 50 15.52 -13.28 5.35
CA ILE A 50 15.40 -12.21 6.36
C ILE A 50 15.46 -12.71 7.81
N GLY A 51 15.16 -14.00 8.03
CA GLY A 51 15.19 -14.62 9.37
C GLY A 51 14.09 -14.18 10.33
N GLN A 52 13.19 -13.29 9.91
CA GLN A 52 12.01 -12.84 10.64
C GLN A 52 10.78 -13.65 10.20
N GLU A 53 9.75 -13.75 11.05
CA GLU A 53 8.48 -14.34 10.64
C GLU A 53 7.73 -13.41 9.67
N VAL A 54 7.10 -13.97 8.64
CA VAL A 54 6.31 -13.23 7.65
C VAL A 54 4.86 -13.68 7.75
N TYR A 55 3.97 -12.73 8.00
CA TYR A 55 2.53 -12.96 8.07
C TYR A 55 1.85 -12.31 6.88
N LEU A 56 1.12 -13.12 6.11
CA LEU A 56 0.57 -12.74 4.83
C LEU A 56 -0.90 -13.12 4.76
N ILE A 57 -1.72 -12.20 4.24
CA ILE A 57 -3.05 -12.51 3.72
C ILE A 57 -3.03 -12.36 2.19
N PRO A 58 -3.86 -13.10 1.44
CA PRO A 58 -4.13 -12.81 0.04
C PRO A 58 -4.95 -11.53 -0.12
N GLY A 59 -4.67 -10.78 -1.20
CA GLY A 59 -5.53 -9.71 -1.71
C GLY A 59 -6.49 -10.21 -2.78
N ASN A 60 -7.14 -9.30 -3.51
CA ASN A 60 -8.08 -9.67 -4.57
C ASN A 60 -7.39 -10.15 -5.85
N HIS A 61 -6.14 -9.77 -6.09
CA HIS A 61 -5.40 -10.17 -7.31
C HIS A 61 -4.73 -11.54 -7.18
N ASP A 62 -4.32 -11.92 -5.97
CA ASP A 62 -3.42 -13.05 -5.74
C ASP A 62 -3.97 -14.16 -4.84
N ALA A 63 -5.27 -14.15 -4.53
CA ALA A 63 -5.90 -15.24 -3.77
C ALA A 63 -5.57 -16.65 -4.32
N ALA A 64 -5.47 -16.79 -5.65
CA ALA A 64 -5.12 -18.06 -6.27
C ALA A 64 -3.65 -18.50 -6.03
N ALA A 65 -2.75 -17.57 -5.71
CA ALA A 65 -1.34 -17.84 -5.43
C ALA A 65 -1.11 -18.51 -4.08
N PHE A 66 -2.08 -18.41 -3.17
CA PHE A 66 -1.94 -18.78 -1.76
C PHE A 66 -2.84 -19.93 -1.34
N LYS A 67 -3.29 -20.75 -2.30
CA LYS A 67 -4.10 -21.95 -2.02
C LYS A 67 -3.31 -23.00 -1.24
N SER A 68 -4.05 -23.89 -0.57
CA SER A 68 -3.50 -25.00 0.20
C SER A 68 -2.44 -25.80 -0.59
N GLY A 69 -1.24 -25.94 -0.02
CA GLY A 69 -0.13 -26.70 -0.58
C GLY A 69 1.00 -25.85 -1.20
N GLU A 70 0.78 -24.55 -1.39
CA GLU A 70 1.84 -23.65 -1.88
C GLU A 70 2.81 -23.26 -0.76
N TYR A 71 4.12 -23.32 -1.06
CA TYR A 71 5.19 -23.13 -0.08
C TYR A 71 6.03 -21.89 -0.38
N TYR A 72 5.99 -20.91 0.54
CA TYR A 72 6.67 -19.62 0.42
C TYR A 72 7.84 -19.44 1.39
N GLY A 73 8.19 -20.47 2.15
CA GLY A 73 9.27 -20.41 3.15
C GLY A 73 8.81 -20.99 4.48
N ARG A 74 9.76 -21.37 5.33
CA ARG A 74 9.45 -22.01 6.62
C ARG A 74 8.92 -21.02 7.67
N ASN A 75 9.27 -19.75 7.49
CA ASN A 75 8.93 -18.61 8.34
C ASN A 75 7.73 -17.83 7.80
N VAL A 76 7.00 -18.38 6.82
CA VAL A 76 5.87 -17.70 6.18
C VAL A 76 4.57 -18.32 6.65
N HIS A 77 3.72 -17.50 7.25
CA HIS A 77 2.39 -17.85 7.74
C HIS A 77 1.35 -17.18 6.87
N ILE A 78 0.45 -18.00 6.32
CA ILE A 78 -0.51 -17.55 5.31
C ILE A 78 -1.92 -17.82 5.81
N CYS A 79 -2.75 -16.78 5.78
CA CYS A 79 -4.18 -16.86 6.08
C CYS A 79 -4.94 -16.90 4.75
N SER A 80 -5.13 -18.10 4.18
CA SER A 80 -5.60 -18.25 2.79
C SER A 80 -7.12 -18.11 2.62
N ASP A 81 -7.90 -18.88 3.36
CA ASP A 81 -9.34 -19.06 3.11
C ASP A 81 -10.24 -18.65 4.29
N MET A 82 -9.73 -18.79 5.52
CA MET A 82 -10.46 -18.54 6.77
C MET A 82 -9.60 -17.67 7.68
N PRO A 83 -10.21 -16.84 8.56
CA PRO A 83 -9.44 -16.00 9.46
C PRO A 83 -8.56 -16.86 10.37
N VAL A 84 -7.34 -16.39 10.62
CA VAL A 84 -6.37 -17.07 11.46
C VAL A 84 -5.89 -16.11 12.54
N MET A 85 -5.97 -16.55 13.80
CA MET A 85 -5.37 -15.86 14.93
C MET A 85 -3.97 -16.43 15.17
N TRP A 86 -2.95 -15.63 14.87
CA TRP A 86 -1.56 -15.88 15.21
C TRP A 86 -1.16 -15.12 16.49
N GLU A 87 0.08 -15.33 16.92
CA GLU A 87 0.70 -14.60 18.02
C GLU A 87 2.12 -14.19 17.61
N VAL A 88 2.49 -12.94 17.86
CA VAL A 88 3.84 -12.41 17.65
C VAL A 88 4.33 -11.81 18.97
N GLU A 89 5.32 -12.44 19.60
CA GLU A 89 5.88 -11.96 20.88
C GLU A 89 4.80 -11.68 21.97
N GLY A 90 3.79 -12.55 22.06
CA GLY A 90 2.66 -12.38 22.99
C GLY A 90 1.55 -11.41 22.55
N VAL A 91 1.68 -10.81 21.36
CA VAL A 91 0.67 -9.92 20.77
C VAL A 91 -0.22 -10.71 19.80
N PRO A 92 -1.55 -10.74 20.00
CA PRO A 92 -2.47 -11.33 19.04
C PRO A 92 -2.40 -10.66 17.66
N LEU A 93 -2.32 -11.49 16.62
CA LEU A 93 -2.31 -11.05 15.22
C LEU A 93 -3.39 -11.79 14.43
N LEU A 94 -4.46 -11.08 14.07
CA LEU A 94 -5.55 -11.63 13.28
C LEU A 94 -5.32 -11.37 11.79
N GLY A 95 -5.09 -12.41 11.00
CA GLY A 95 -5.16 -12.33 9.54
C GLY A 95 -6.59 -12.58 9.07
N ILE A 96 -7.14 -11.70 8.23
CA ILE A 96 -8.41 -11.92 7.54
C ILE A 96 -8.14 -11.87 6.03
N PRO A 97 -8.39 -12.94 5.25
CA PRO A 97 -8.16 -12.92 3.82
C PRO A 97 -9.10 -11.93 3.13
N TYR A 98 -8.78 -11.54 1.89
CA TYR A 98 -9.73 -10.76 1.09
C TYR A 98 -11.09 -11.48 0.99
N LEU A 99 -12.14 -10.80 1.44
CA LEU A 99 -13.52 -11.29 1.36
C LEU A 99 -14.42 -10.17 0.82
N PRO A 100 -15.17 -10.41 -0.27
CA PRO A 100 -16.01 -9.38 -0.89
C PRO A 100 -17.12 -8.89 0.05
N GLY A 101 -17.51 -7.62 -0.14
CA GLY A 101 -18.54 -6.95 0.64
C GLY A 101 -18.15 -6.77 2.11
N ARG A 102 -19.06 -7.16 3.00
CA ARG A 102 -18.99 -6.91 4.46
C ARG A 102 -18.47 -8.10 5.28
N GLN A 103 -18.22 -9.24 4.65
CA GLN A 103 -17.85 -10.48 5.33
C GLN A 103 -16.58 -10.34 6.19
N GLY A 104 -15.55 -9.65 5.69
CA GLY A 104 -14.32 -9.41 6.46
C GLY A 104 -14.56 -8.62 7.74
N VAL A 105 -15.53 -7.70 7.75
CA VAL A 105 -15.89 -6.89 8.94
C VAL A 105 -16.65 -7.72 9.97
N GLU A 106 -17.53 -8.62 9.52
CA GLU A 106 -18.21 -9.57 10.41
C GLU A 106 -17.19 -10.48 11.13
N LEU A 107 -16.14 -10.91 10.42
CA LEU A 107 -15.04 -11.67 11.02
C LEU A 107 -14.21 -10.82 11.99
N LEU A 108 -13.86 -9.59 11.62
CA LEU A 108 -13.18 -8.64 12.50
C LEU A 108 -13.94 -8.49 13.83
N ARG A 109 -15.24 -8.18 13.77
CA ARG A 109 -16.09 -7.96 14.96
C ARG A 109 -16.41 -9.23 15.72
N SER A 110 -16.32 -10.42 15.12
CA SER A 110 -16.52 -11.66 15.88
C SER A 110 -15.26 -12.13 16.61
N HIS A 111 -14.06 -11.75 16.12
CA HIS A 111 -12.78 -12.19 16.68
C HIS A 111 -12.13 -11.15 17.58
N VAL A 112 -12.36 -9.86 17.34
CA VAL A 112 -11.76 -8.75 18.10
C VAL A 112 -12.84 -8.09 18.94
N GLN A 113 -12.97 -8.51 20.19
CA GLN A 113 -14.02 -8.07 21.12
C GLN A 113 -13.48 -7.97 22.56
N GLY A 114 -14.16 -7.17 23.39
CA GLY A 114 -13.90 -7.06 24.83
C GLY A 114 -12.74 -6.13 25.20
N GLU A 115 -12.43 -6.06 26.49
CA GLU A 115 -11.24 -5.36 27.01
C GLU A 115 -10.08 -6.35 27.09
N GLY A 116 -8.95 -6.04 26.47
CA GLY A 116 -7.83 -6.96 26.36
C GLY A 116 -6.53 -6.29 25.90
N ALA A 117 -5.47 -7.10 25.79
CA ALA A 117 -4.19 -6.66 25.26
C ALA A 117 -4.36 -6.11 23.82
N PRO A 118 -3.46 -5.21 23.37
CA PRO A 118 -3.47 -4.69 22.01
C PRO A 118 -3.53 -5.82 20.97
N CYS A 119 -4.33 -5.64 19.92
CA CYS A 119 -4.46 -6.61 18.83
C CYS A 119 -4.02 -6.00 17.49
N ILE A 120 -3.28 -6.76 16.69
CA ILE A 120 -2.98 -6.39 15.30
C ILE A 120 -3.92 -7.14 14.39
N VAL A 121 -4.45 -6.48 13.36
CA VAL A 121 -5.28 -7.10 12.32
C VAL A 121 -4.69 -6.80 10.96
N ILE A 122 -4.61 -7.79 10.08
CA ILE A 122 -4.27 -7.62 8.66
C ILE A 122 -5.55 -7.82 7.85
N MET A 123 -5.90 -6.83 7.00
CA MET A 123 -7.05 -6.90 6.10
C MET A 123 -6.72 -6.29 4.73
N HIS A 124 -7.39 -6.77 3.70
CA HIS A 124 -7.30 -6.22 2.35
C HIS A 124 -8.71 -5.73 1.95
N THR A 125 -8.96 -4.42 2.04
CA THR A 125 -10.32 -3.87 1.94
C THR A 125 -10.31 -2.37 1.68
N ASN A 126 -11.40 -1.83 1.15
CA ASN A 126 -11.65 -0.38 1.07
C ASN A 126 -12.11 0.15 2.43
N PHE A 127 -11.42 1.15 2.97
CA PHE A 127 -11.78 1.81 4.22
C PHE A 127 -12.45 3.14 3.92
N TYR A 128 -13.72 3.29 4.29
CA TYR A 128 -14.47 4.52 4.09
C TYR A 128 -14.50 5.34 5.38
N ASN A 129 -13.82 6.47 5.35
CA ASN A 129 -13.74 7.42 6.46
C ASN A 129 -14.38 8.76 6.07
N SER A 130 -15.21 9.32 6.95
CA SER A 130 -15.95 10.56 6.70
C SER A 130 -15.06 11.78 6.44
N SER A 131 -13.85 11.80 7.02
CA SER A 131 -12.86 12.88 6.88
C SER A 131 -12.03 12.77 5.60
N LEU A 132 -12.13 11.68 4.86
CA LEU A 132 -11.34 11.38 3.66
C LEU A 132 -12.21 11.20 2.41
N SER A 133 -13.43 11.73 2.40
CA SER A 133 -14.40 11.58 1.31
C SER A 133 -13.82 11.92 -0.08
N ALA A 134 -12.92 12.90 -0.16
CA ALA A 134 -12.25 13.29 -1.40
C ALA A 134 -11.31 12.22 -1.97
N LEU A 135 -10.74 11.34 -1.13
CA LEU A 135 -9.83 10.26 -1.56
C LEU A 135 -10.56 9.05 -2.17
N TYR A 136 -11.88 8.95 -1.96
CA TYR A 136 -12.70 7.82 -2.44
C TYR A 136 -13.46 8.14 -3.73
N PHE A 137 -13.17 9.26 -4.39
CA PHE A 137 -13.61 9.55 -5.76
C PHE A 137 -12.63 8.91 -6.76
N SER A 138 -12.43 7.59 -6.70
CA SER A 138 -11.80 6.87 -7.80
C SER A 138 -12.82 6.63 -8.91
N GLU A 139 -12.43 6.84 -10.16
CA GLU A 139 -13.25 6.59 -11.36
C GLU A 139 -13.41 5.09 -11.71
N ASP A 140 -12.89 4.20 -10.86
CA ASP A 140 -13.10 2.77 -11.02
C ASP A 140 -14.58 2.45 -10.72
N ASP A 141 -15.31 2.10 -11.78
CA ASP A 141 -16.71 1.71 -11.78
C ASP A 141 -17.04 0.80 -10.58
N ASP A 142 -17.74 1.40 -9.61
CA ASP A 142 -18.66 0.85 -8.62
C ASP A 142 -18.83 -0.67 -8.64
N ASP A 143 -17.84 -1.41 -8.13
CA ASP A 143 -18.05 -2.82 -7.82
C ASP A 143 -18.58 -2.88 -6.39
N SER A 144 -19.90 -2.74 -6.24
CA SER A 144 -20.65 -2.87 -4.97
C SER A 144 -20.35 -4.19 -4.20
N ALA A 145 -19.67 -5.14 -4.84
CA ALA A 145 -19.15 -6.38 -4.27
C ALA A 145 -17.76 -6.25 -3.62
N SER A 146 -17.06 -5.12 -3.76
CA SER A 146 -15.73 -4.92 -3.18
C SER A 146 -15.76 -5.00 -1.65
N ALA A 147 -14.68 -5.54 -1.08
CA ALA A 147 -14.51 -5.56 0.37
C ALA A 147 -14.58 -4.13 0.92
N CYS A 148 -15.40 -3.93 1.97
CA CYS A 148 -15.60 -2.60 2.55
C CYS A 148 -15.62 -2.60 4.09
N LEU A 149 -14.86 -1.67 4.65
CA LEU A 149 -14.74 -1.34 6.07
C LEU A 149 -15.17 0.13 6.27
N TRP A 150 -16.01 0.41 7.26
CA TRP A 150 -16.46 1.77 7.54
C TRP A 150 -15.88 2.24 8.87
N GLU A 151 -15.65 3.55 9.00
CA GLU A 151 -15.21 4.18 10.25
C GLU A 151 -16.06 3.74 11.46
N GLY A 152 -17.38 3.64 11.29
CA GLY A 152 -18.29 3.21 12.35
C GLY A 152 -18.11 1.76 12.82
N ASP A 153 -17.48 0.89 12.03
CA ASP A 153 -17.20 -0.49 12.42
C ASP A 153 -16.09 -0.61 13.47
N LEU A 154 -15.25 0.43 13.55
CA LEU A 154 -14.10 0.49 14.43
C LEU A 154 -14.44 1.08 15.81
N ALA A 155 -15.64 1.65 15.96
CA ALA A 155 -15.99 2.48 17.10
C ALA A 155 -15.87 1.75 18.45
N ASP A 156 -16.25 0.47 18.48
CA ASP A 156 -16.32 -0.37 19.68
C ASP A 156 -15.14 -1.36 19.80
N LEU A 157 -14.17 -1.31 18.87
CA LEU A 157 -13.04 -2.21 18.95
C LEU A 157 -12.11 -1.81 20.12
N PRO A 158 -11.49 -2.80 20.80
CA PRO A 158 -10.42 -2.52 21.74
C PRO A 158 -9.22 -1.88 21.03
N GLN A 159 -8.16 -1.65 21.80
CA GLN A 159 -6.89 -1.17 21.26
C GLN A 159 -6.40 -2.04 20.11
N THR A 160 -6.54 -1.53 18.88
CA THR A 160 -6.32 -2.31 17.66
C THR A 160 -5.49 -1.51 16.65
N TYR A 161 -4.52 -2.16 16.01
CA TYR A 161 -3.90 -1.65 14.80
C TYR A 161 -4.36 -2.48 13.60
N ILE A 162 -4.92 -1.83 12.59
CA ILE A 162 -5.38 -2.50 11.37
C ILE A 162 -4.43 -2.13 10.23
N ALA A 163 -3.60 -3.09 9.82
CA ALA A 163 -2.76 -3.01 8.64
C ALA A 163 -3.61 -3.31 7.40
N LEU A 164 -3.85 -2.28 6.58
CA LEU A 164 -4.64 -2.41 5.36
C LEU A 164 -3.76 -2.55 4.11
N GLY A 165 -4.20 -3.42 3.20
CA GLY A 165 -3.82 -3.40 1.79
C GLY A 165 -5.03 -3.12 0.90
N HIS A 166 -4.79 -3.04 -0.41
CA HIS A 166 -5.69 -2.65 -1.52
C HIS A 166 -5.38 -1.27 -2.07
N TRP A 167 -5.34 -0.24 -1.20
CA TRP A 167 -5.04 1.11 -1.66
C TRP A 167 -3.55 1.30 -1.95
N HIS A 168 -3.23 1.91 -3.09
CA HIS A 168 -1.85 2.05 -3.52
C HIS A 168 -1.10 3.17 -2.82
N ASN A 169 -1.74 4.18 -2.24
CA ASN A 169 -1.03 5.27 -1.55
C ASN A 169 -0.92 5.06 -0.04
N PRO A 170 0.23 5.40 0.57
CA PRO A 170 0.40 5.25 2.01
C PRO A 170 -0.49 6.24 2.77
N THR A 171 -1.06 5.80 3.89
CA THR A 171 -1.86 6.65 4.77
C THR A 171 -0.98 7.33 5.81
N LEU A 172 -0.54 8.56 5.54
CA LEU A 172 0.39 9.30 6.40
C LEU A 172 -0.24 10.61 6.91
N PRO A 173 -0.41 10.79 8.24
CA PRO A 173 -0.24 9.80 9.31
C PRO A 173 -1.34 8.71 9.29
N PRO A 174 -1.18 7.59 10.05
CA PRO A 174 -2.25 6.64 10.28
C PRO A 174 -3.54 7.31 10.77
N ILE A 175 -4.69 6.84 10.30
CA ILE A 175 -5.99 7.34 10.74
C ILE A 175 -6.27 6.77 12.12
N LYS A 176 -6.73 7.63 13.04
CA LYS A 176 -7.14 7.23 14.38
C LYS A 176 -8.66 7.31 14.51
N VAL A 177 -9.28 6.19 14.87
CA VAL A 177 -10.71 6.09 15.19
C VAL A 177 -10.81 5.51 16.59
N ASN A 178 -11.13 6.33 17.59
CA ASN A 178 -11.14 5.94 19.01
C ASN A 178 -9.82 5.24 19.43
N ASN A 179 -9.90 3.95 19.78
CA ASN A 179 -8.79 3.11 20.21
C ASN A 179 -8.10 2.38 19.04
N VAL A 180 -8.56 2.60 17.81
CA VAL A 180 -8.06 1.95 16.61
C VAL A 180 -7.14 2.90 15.85
N ARG A 181 -6.01 2.38 15.40
CA ARG A 181 -5.17 2.99 14.36
C ARG A 181 -5.28 2.17 13.09
N VAL A 182 -5.44 2.81 11.95
CA VAL A 182 -5.60 2.13 10.65
C VAL A 182 -4.77 2.84 9.59
N ALA A 183 -4.07 2.08 8.77
CA ALA A 183 -3.25 2.64 7.69
C ALA A 183 -3.11 1.66 6.53
N TYR A 184 -3.12 2.21 5.31
CA TYR A 184 -2.56 1.54 4.15
C TYR A 184 -1.06 1.78 4.09
N SER A 185 -0.27 0.72 3.87
CA SER A 185 1.15 0.86 3.53
C SER A 185 1.34 1.47 2.14
N GLY A 186 0.36 1.29 1.26
CA GLY A 186 0.53 1.51 -0.16
C GLY A 186 1.43 0.46 -0.82
N THR A 187 1.63 0.61 -2.12
CA THR A 187 2.60 -0.19 -2.91
C THR A 187 4.04 0.14 -2.51
N PRO A 188 4.98 -0.82 -2.54
CA PRO A 188 6.38 -0.54 -2.24
C PRO A 188 7.11 0.16 -3.39
N TYR A 189 6.54 0.20 -4.59
CA TYR A 189 7.08 0.87 -5.79
C TYR A 189 5.94 1.57 -6.54
N PRO A 190 6.11 2.82 -7.03
CA PRO A 190 5.05 3.52 -7.76
C PRO A 190 4.77 2.85 -9.11
N THR A 191 3.54 2.36 -9.32
CA THR A 191 3.18 1.60 -10.52
C THR A 191 2.34 2.37 -11.53
N SER A 192 1.58 3.37 -11.07
CA SER A 192 0.61 4.10 -11.87
C SER A 192 0.64 5.61 -11.57
N LYS A 193 0.01 6.40 -12.44
CA LYS A 193 -0.23 7.83 -12.20
C LYS A 193 -1.12 8.01 -10.97
N GLY A 194 -0.91 9.08 -10.21
CA GLY A 194 -1.64 9.33 -8.96
C GLY A 194 -1.04 8.62 -7.74
N GLU A 195 -0.06 7.72 -7.91
CA GLU A 195 0.75 7.17 -6.81
C GLU A 195 1.86 8.13 -6.35
N ASN A 196 1.48 9.40 -6.12
CA ASN A 196 2.39 10.50 -5.85
C ASN A 196 3.04 10.42 -4.47
N GLY A 197 4.26 10.94 -4.37
CA GLY A 197 5.07 10.96 -3.17
C GLY A 197 5.98 9.74 -3.03
N ALA A 198 6.70 9.71 -1.91
CA ALA A 198 7.62 8.63 -1.59
C ALA A 198 6.86 7.38 -1.13
N ARG A 199 7.44 6.21 -1.38
CA ARG A 199 6.89 4.92 -0.93
C ARG A 199 7.35 4.61 0.49
N HIS A 200 6.47 3.99 1.27
CA HIS A 200 6.69 3.76 2.69
C HIS A 200 6.37 2.31 3.09
N ALA A 201 7.03 1.85 4.14
CA ALA A 201 6.57 0.73 4.97
C ALA A 201 6.21 1.27 6.36
N PHE A 202 5.36 0.59 7.11
CA PHE A 202 5.01 1.04 8.47
C PHE A 202 5.78 0.24 9.51
N LEU A 203 6.49 0.96 10.39
CA LEU A 203 7.04 0.41 11.63
C LEU A 203 5.97 0.54 12.72
N ILE A 204 5.69 -0.57 13.40
CA ILE A 204 4.62 -0.68 14.39
C ILE A 204 5.26 -1.18 15.68
N ASP A 205 5.43 -0.28 16.64
CA ASP A 205 5.86 -0.61 18.00
C ASP A 205 4.63 -0.85 18.86
N VAL A 206 4.61 -1.99 19.57
CA VAL A 206 3.48 -2.40 20.40
C VAL A 206 3.87 -2.37 21.87
N SER A 207 3.01 -1.78 22.70
CA SER A 207 3.16 -1.70 24.15
C SER A 207 1.81 -1.88 24.83
N SER A 208 1.79 -2.03 26.17
CA SER A 208 0.54 -2.06 26.94
C SER A 208 -0.30 -0.79 26.80
N GLU A 209 0.32 0.33 26.45
CA GLU A 209 -0.34 1.63 26.22
C GLU A 209 -0.87 1.77 24.79
N GLY A 210 -0.51 0.82 23.91
CA GLY A 210 -0.96 0.74 22.52
C GLY A 210 0.14 0.69 21.50
N PHE A 211 -0.22 1.20 20.32
CA PHE A 211 0.63 1.19 19.14
C PHE A 211 1.32 2.54 18.99
N ASP A 212 2.61 2.56 18.72
CA ASP A 212 3.26 3.66 18.02
C ASP A 212 3.49 3.24 16.57
N VAL A 213 3.11 4.09 15.62
CA VAL A 213 3.02 3.70 14.20
C VAL A 213 3.63 4.80 13.36
N GLN A 214 4.68 4.46 12.63
CA GLN A 214 5.48 5.42 11.86
C GLN A 214 5.66 4.93 10.43
N GLY A 215 5.38 5.81 9.46
CA GLY A 215 5.71 5.55 8.06
C GLY A 215 7.20 5.77 7.82
N ILE A 216 7.92 4.71 7.46
CA ILE A 216 9.34 4.74 7.13
C ILE A 216 9.49 4.73 5.61
N LYS A 217 10.13 5.76 5.05
CA LYS A 217 10.43 5.82 3.60
C LYS A 217 11.25 4.59 3.22
N ILE A 218 10.86 3.91 2.14
CA ILE A 218 11.62 2.77 1.62
C ILE A 218 12.85 3.32 0.89
N PRO A 219 14.08 3.02 1.34
CA PRO A 219 15.29 3.61 0.78
C PRO A 219 15.53 3.17 -0.67
N GLY A 220 15.98 4.11 -1.50
CA GLY A 220 16.33 3.86 -2.91
C GLY A 220 15.16 3.72 -3.87
N VAL A 221 13.92 3.70 -3.38
CA VAL A 221 12.72 3.61 -4.24
C VAL A 221 12.38 5.02 -4.72
N PRO A 222 12.18 5.23 -6.04
CA PRO A 222 11.84 6.54 -6.55
C PRO A 222 10.48 6.98 -6.02
N ARG A 223 10.34 8.29 -5.80
CA ARG A 223 9.04 8.93 -5.57
C ARG A 223 8.44 9.32 -6.90
N ARG A 224 7.11 9.32 -6.99
CA ARG A 224 6.40 9.84 -8.16
C ARG A 224 5.95 11.26 -7.88
N GLU A 225 6.12 12.16 -8.84
CA GLU A 225 5.65 13.54 -8.73
C GLU A 225 4.84 13.91 -9.97
N THR A 226 3.89 14.83 -9.80
CA THR A 226 3.14 15.42 -10.89
C THR A 226 3.38 16.92 -10.90
N ALA A 227 3.77 17.45 -12.06
CA ALA A 227 3.90 18.88 -12.28
C ALA A 227 3.02 19.28 -13.47
N SER A 228 2.14 20.25 -13.23
CA SER A 228 1.14 20.66 -14.21
C SER A 228 1.42 22.08 -14.71
N PHE A 229 1.43 22.26 -16.03
CA PHE A 229 1.64 23.53 -16.71
C PHE A 229 0.46 23.82 -17.64
N PHE A 230 0.11 25.09 -17.78
CA PHE A 230 -1.04 25.52 -18.57
C PHE A 230 -0.66 26.61 -19.58
N PHE A 231 -0.70 26.28 -20.87
CA PHE A 231 -0.40 27.19 -21.98
C PHE A 231 -1.46 28.26 -22.16
N VAL A 232 -1.01 29.51 -22.25
CA VAL A 232 -1.83 30.69 -22.55
C VAL A 232 -1.36 31.30 -23.86
N PRO A 233 -2.25 31.60 -24.83
CA PRO A 233 -1.84 32.13 -26.13
C PRO A 233 -1.04 33.44 -26.01
N GLY A 234 0.12 33.49 -26.65
CA GLY A 234 1.05 34.63 -26.64
C GLY A 234 2.10 34.59 -25.52
N GLU A 235 2.04 33.61 -24.61
CA GLU A 235 3.00 33.41 -23.51
C GLU A 235 3.72 32.05 -23.61
N GLU A 236 3.68 31.39 -24.78
CA GLU A 236 4.18 30.02 -24.96
C GLU A 236 5.67 29.90 -24.64
N ASP A 237 6.50 30.81 -25.16
CA ASP A 237 7.95 30.81 -24.94
C ASP A 237 8.27 30.93 -23.44
N LYS A 238 7.54 31.78 -22.72
CA LYS A 238 7.70 31.95 -21.28
C LYS A 238 7.34 30.67 -20.52
N ILE A 239 6.26 29.98 -20.91
CA ILE A 239 5.83 28.73 -20.26
C ILE A 239 6.82 27.60 -20.58
N MET A 240 7.40 27.58 -21.77
CA MET A 240 8.50 26.67 -22.11
C MET A 240 9.73 26.93 -21.23
N GLU A 241 10.13 28.19 -21.05
CA GLU A 241 11.22 28.56 -20.12
C GLU A 241 10.91 28.15 -18.67
N GLU A 242 9.65 28.28 -18.22
CA GLU A 242 9.22 27.83 -16.89
C GLU A 242 9.33 26.29 -16.74
N ILE A 243 8.93 25.52 -17.76
CA ILE A 243 9.06 24.06 -17.78
C ILE A 243 10.55 23.66 -17.76
N GLU A 244 11.38 24.27 -18.61
CA GLU A 244 12.82 23.99 -18.65
C GLU A 244 13.48 24.26 -17.30
N SER A 245 13.21 25.43 -16.72
CA SER A 245 13.72 25.82 -15.41
C SER A 245 13.26 24.87 -14.29
N PHE A 246 11.98 24.44 -14.32
CA PHE A 246 11.47 23.45 -13.38
C PHE A 246 12.19 22.11 -13.50
N LEU A 247 12.42 21.63 -14.73
CA LEU A 247 13.09 20.35 -14.97
C LEU A 247 14.56 20.38 -14.54
N GLU A 248 15.27 21.48 -14.79
CA GLU A 248 16.64 21.65 -14.33
C GLU A 248 16.75 21.66 -12.80
N GLN A 249 15.81 22.31 -12.12
CA GLN A 249 15.79 22.42 -10.66
C GLN A 249 15.32 21.15 -9.96
N SER A 250 14.46 20.36 -10.62
CA SER A 250 13.82 19.17 -10.05
C SER A 250 14.49 17.86 -10.48
N ALA A 251 15.62 17.93 -11.19
CA ALA A 251 16.36 16.77 -11.67
C ALA A 251 16.90 15.92 -10.50
N ASP A 252 16.40 14.70 -10.39
CA ASP A 252 16.72 13.75 -9.32
C ASP A 252 16.54 12.33 -9.86
N ASP A 253 17.52 11.45 -9.63
CA ASP A 253 17.53 10.06 -10.10
C ASP A 253 16.55 9.15 -9.34
N GLU A 254 16.02 9.63 -8.21
CA GLU A 254 14.94 9.00 -7.45
C GLU A 254 13.57 9.66 -7.69
N VAL A 255 13.35 10.27 -8.87
CA VAL A 255 12.04 10.82 -9.27
C VAL A 255 11.52 10.18 -10.54
N ILE A 256 10.26 9.76 -10.49
CA ILE A 256 9.43 9.54 -11.67
C ILE A 256 8.51 10.76 -11.81
N LEU A 257 8.78 11.61 -12.79
CA LEU A 257 8.02 12.84 -13.02
C LEU A 257 6.95 12.63 -14.10
N ASP A 258 5.69 12.87 -13.74
CA ASP A 258 4.61 13.09 -14.69
C ASP A 258 4.47 14.59 -14.98
N LEU A 259 4.82 15.00 -16.18
CA LEU A 259 4.49 16.34 -16.68
C LEU A 259 3.09 16.32 -17.29
N GLU A 260 2.21 17.17 -16.77
CA GLU A 260 0.89 17.40 -17.31
C GLU A 260 0.84 18.78 -17.97
N VAL A 261 0.61 18.81 -19.27
CA VAL A 261 0.55 20.06 -20.03
C VAL A 261 -0.82 20.18 -20.65
N ALA A 262 -1.50 21.28 -20.36
CA ALA A 262 -2.80 21.63 -20.95
C ALA A 262 -2.78 23.08 -21.45
N GLY A 263 -3.86 23.53 -22.10
CA GLY A 263 -4.04 24.93 -22.48
C GLY A 263 -4.13 25.17 -23.97
N TRP A 264 -3.84 26.40 -24.39
CA TRP A 264 -4.01 26.87 -25.76
C TRP A 264 -2.73 27.55 -26.24
N VAL A 265 -2.37 27.30 -27.49
CA VAL A 265 -1.26 27.97 -28.17
C VAL A 265 -1.82 28.90 -29.25
N GLY A 266 -1.19 30.05 -29.43
CA GLY A 266 -1.38 30.94 -30.56
C GLY A 266 -1.12 30.17 -31.86
N SER A 267 -1.89 30.48 -32.90
CA SER A 267 -1.97 29.75 -34.17
C SER A 267 -0.68 29.00 -34.54
N ILE A 268 -0.74 27.67 -34.52
CA ILE A 268 0.32 26.82 -35.08
C ILE A 268 0.38 27.17 -36.58
N SER A 269 1.47 27.80 -37.04
CA SER A 269 1.72 27.83 -38.48
C SER A 269 1.87 26.38 -38.93
N GLU A 270 1.08 25.92 -39.91
CA GLU A 270 0.99 24.53 -40.38
C GLU A 270 2.34 23.82 -40.70
N GLY A 271 3.47 24.55 -40.73
CA GLY A 271 4.80 23.99 -40.92
C GLY A 271 5.45 23.27 -39.73
N ALA A 272 4.89 23.36 -38.51
CA ALA A 272 5.55 22.81 -37.30
C ALA A 272 5.09 21.39 -36.88
N CYS A 273 4.01 20.85 -37.43
CA CYS A 273 3.54 19.49 -37.12
C CYS A 273 4.18 18.38 -37.98
N ALA A 274 5.18 18.72 -38.80
CA ALA A 274 5.89 17.77 -39.66
C ALA A 274 7.41 17.95 -39.57
N ALA A 275 7.99 17.62 -38.42
CA ALA A 275 9.43 17.37 -38.27
C ALA A 275 9.68 16.37 -37.13
#